data_AF-A0A524DFS8-F1
#
_entry.id   AF-A0A524DFS8-F1
#
_cell.length_a   1.000
_cell.length_b   1.000
_cell.length_c   1.000
_cell.angle_alpha   90.00
_cell.angle_beta   90.00
_cell.angle_gamma   90.00
#
_symmetry.space_group_name_H-M   'P 1'
#
loop_
_entity.id
_entity.type
_entity.pdbx_description
1 polymer ?
#
loop_
_entity_poly.entity_id
_entity_poly.type
_entity_poly.pdbx_seq_one_letter_code
_entity_poly.pdbx_strand_id
1 'polypeptide(L)'
;MEIIPAIDISDGKCVRLFQGKKGTEKVYYEDPLDALKYWKEMKAKRLHCIDLDGAWGLERNKKILKIMIREAESEIKLQIGGGIRKIEDAIELIEIGAARIIIGTLAIKSPNSIKSLSKIIGPERIIIALDYKKGKIATHGWTKQTNENPFEFSEKIG
;
A
#
# COMPACT_ATOMS: atom_id res chain seq x y z
N MET A 1 11.50 15.94 8.96
CA MET A 1 11.81 14.65 8.29
C MET A 1 11.19 13.53 9.12
N GLU A 2 10.44 12.62 8.50
CA GLU A 2 9.82 11.47 9.17
C GLU A 2 10.40 10.18 8.59
N ILE A 3 10.74 9.22 9.45
CA ILE A 3 11.21 7.89 9.05
C ILE A 3 10.03 6.93 9.14
N ILE A 4 9.68 6.28 8.03
CA ILE A 4 8.55 5.37 7.95
C ILE A 4 9.09 3.98 7.60
N PRO A 5 9.13 3.02 8.55
CA PRO A 5 9.42 1.63 8.21
C PRO A 5 8.40 1.09 7.21
N ALA A 6 8.86 0.19 6.34
CA ALA A 6 8.03 -0.47 5.35
C ALA A 6 8.11 -1.99 5.49
N ILE A 7 6.98 -2.66 5.31
CA ILE A 7 6.87 -4.11 5.24
C ILE A 7 6.07 -4.50 3.99
N ASP A 8 6.53 -5.53 3.31
CA ASP A 8 5.79 -6.16 2.23
C ASP A 8 5.23 -7.49 2.73
N ILE A 9 3.97 -7.78 2.41
CA ILE A 9 3.27 -8.99 2.83
C ILE A 9 2.96 -9.84 1.61
N SER A 10 3.40 -11.10 1.64
CA SER A 10 3.04 -12.12 0.66
C SER A 10 2.90 -13.47 1.36
N ASP A 11 1.88 -14.22 0.97
CA ASP A 11 1.51 -15.51 1.53
C ASP A 11 1.37 -15.48 3.06
N GLY A 12 0.82 -14.38 3.58
CA GLY A 12 0.65 -14.16 5.02
C GLY A 12 1.94 -13.91 5.79
N LYS A 13 3.08 -13.62 5.13
CA LYS A 13 4.39 -13.40 5.75
C LYS A 13 4.98 -12.04 5.39
N CYS A 14 5.83 -11.48 6.24
CA CYS A 14 6.62 -10.31 5.87
C CYS A 14 7.86 -10.73 5.07
N VAL A 15 7.94 -10.24 3.85
CA VAL A 15 8.99 -10.58 2.89
C VAL A 15 9.71 -9.35 2.39
N ARG A 16 10.86 -9.57 1.74
CA ARG A 16 11.50 -8.59 0.87
C ARG A 16 11.78 -9.24 -0.47
N LEU A 17 11.34 -8.60 -1.55
CA LEU A 17 11.66 -9.01 -2.92
C LEU A 17 12.98 -8.35 -3.38
N PHE A 18 13.84 -9.11 -4.05
CA PHE A 18 14.98 -8.52 -4.76
C PHE A 18 14.47 -7.81 -6.02
N GLN A 19 14.60 -6.48 -6.04
CA GLN A 19 14.11 -5.62 -7.15
C GLN A 19 12.62 -5.84 -7.50
N GLY A 20 11.78 -6.19 -6.52
CA GLY A 20 10.35 -6.43 -6.76
C GLY A 20 10.04 -7.70 -7.56
N LYS A 21 11.02 -8.60 -7.76
CA LYS A 21 10.84 -9.82 -8.55
C LYS A 21 10.23 -10.94 -7.71
N LYS A 22 9.04 -11.42 -8.10
CA LYS A 22 8.41 -12.62 -7.52
C LYS A 22 9.33 -13.84 -7.64
N GLY A 23 9.36 -14.69 -6.62
CA GLY A 23 10.26 -15.85 -6.51
C GLY A 23 11.63 -15.51 -5.91
N THR A 24 11.83 -14.27 -5.44
CA THR A 24 13.06 -13.84 -4.75
C THR A 24 12.81 -13.42 -3.30
N GLU A 25 11.70 -13.88 -2.75
CA GLU A 25 11.25 -13.58 -1.40
C GLU A 25 12.30 -14.02 -0.38
N LYS A 26 12.80 -13.06 0.40
CA LYS A 26 13.42 -13.36 1.69
C LYS A 26 12.39 -13.09 2.78
N VAL A 27 12.02 -14.12 3.54
CA VAL A 27 11.14 -13.98 4.70
C VAL A 27 11.90 -13.35 5.86
N TYR A 28 11.30 -12.35 6.50
CA TYR A 28 11.81 -11.69 7.71
C TYR A 28 10.95 -11.99 8.93
N TYR A 29 9.63 -12.09 8.74
CA TYR A 29 8.70 -12.52 9.78
C TYR A 29 7.69 -13.49 9.18
N GLU A 30 7.46 -14.61 9.88
CA GLU A 30 6.45 -15.59 9.51
C GLU A 30 5.03 -15.07 9.77
N ASP A 31 4.85 -14.20 10.77
CA ASP A 31 3.59 -13.49 11.05
C ASP A 31 3.79 -11.95 10.93
N PRO A 32 3.02 -11.25 10.09
CA PRO A 32 3.02 -9.80 10.01
C PRO A 32 2.72 -9.07 11.33
N LEU A 33 2.03 -9.72 12.28
CA LEU A 33 1.82 -9.18 13.62
C LEU A 33 3.11 -9.08 14.43
N ASP A 34 4.08 -9.97 14.20
CA ASP A 34 5.40 -9.87 14.84
C ASP A 34 6.14 -8.62 14.35
N ALA A 35 6.04 -8.32 13.05
CA ALA A 35 6.60 -7.11 12.48
C ALA A 35 5.91 -5.85 13.03
N LEU A 36 4.58 -5.87 13.16
CA LEU A 36 3.82 -4.77 13.76
C LEU A 36 4.26 -4.52 15.21
N LYS A 37 4.34 -5.58 16.02
CA LYS A 37 4.78 -5.52 17.41
C LYS A 37 6.19 -4.95 17.53
N TYR A 38 7.12 -5.44 16.72
CA TYR A 38 8.48 -4.92 16.68
C TYR A 38 8.51 -3.41 16.41
N TRP A 39 7.76 -2.92 15.42
CA TRP A 39 7.74 -1.49 15.10
C TRP A 39 7.04 -0.63 16.15
N LYS A 40 6.05 -1.17 16.88
CA LYS A 40 5.49 -0.52 18.07
C LYS A 40 6.54 -0.37 19.17
N GLU A 41 7.28 -1.42 19.48
CA GLU A 41 8.36 -1.40 20.48
C GLU A 41 9.46 -0.38 20.12
N MET A 42 9.76 -0.25 18.83
CA MET A 42 10.68 0.76 18.29
C MET A 42 10.07 2.18 18.23
N LYS A 43 8.84 2.36 18.72
CA LYS A 43 8.10 3.64 18.78
C LYS A 43 7.92 4.31 17.41
N ALA A 44 7.86 3.51 16.34
CA ALA A 44 7.56 4.03 15.02
C ALA A 44 6.17 4.69 15.03
N LYS A 45 6.07 5.91 14.50
CA LYS A 45 4.79 6.64 14.45
C LYS A 45 3.90 6.18 13.31
N ARG A 46 4.51 5.55 12.30
CA ARG A 46 3.82 5.07 11.12
C ARG A 46 4.49 3.82 10.56
N LEU A 47 3.70 2.93 9.99
CA LEU A 47 4.17 1.76 9.27
C LEU A 47 3.53 1.72 7.89
N HIS A 48 4.37 1.57 6.87
CA HIS A 48 3.96 1.43 5.47
C HIS A 48 3.84 -0.06 5.14
N CYS A 49 2.64 -0.52 4.82
CA CYS A 49 2.35 -1.93 4.58
C CYS A 49 1.88 -2.14 3.15
N ILE A 50 2.55 -2.99 2.39
CA ILE A 50 2.17 -3.34 1.01
C ILE A 50 1.74 -4.81 0.93
N ASP A 51 0.50 -5.03 0.49
CA ASP A 51 0.01 -6.34 0.10
C ASP A 51 0.45 -6.69 -1.33
N LEU A 52 1.51 -7.50 -1.44
CA LEU A 52 2.03 -7.93 -2.74
C LEU A 52 1.05 -8.86 -3.45
N ASP A 53 0.40 -9.75 -2.71
CA ASP A 53 -0.60 -10.67 -3.27
C ASP A 53 -1.81 -9.88 -3.80
N GLY A 54 -2.28 -8.91 -3.03
CA GLY A 54 -3.28 -7.93 -3.44
C GLY A 54 -2.85 -7.20 -4.71
N ALA A 55 -1.61 -6.70 -4.78
CA ALA A 55 -1.07 -6.03 -5.96
C ALA A 55 -1.09 -6.93 -7.22
N TRP A 56 -0.92 -8.24 -7.04
CA TRP A 56 -1.00 -9.24 -8.11
C TRP A 56 -2.42 -9.80 -8.37
N GLY A 57 -3.42 -9.41 -7.58
CA GLY A 57 -4.83 -9.77 -7.82
C GLY A 57 -5.33 -10.95 -7.00
N LEU A 58 -4.59 -11.34 -5.96
CA LEU A 58 -4.98 -12.36 -5.01
C LEU A 58 -5.57 -11.71 -3.75
N GLU A 59 -6.34 -12.47 -2.98
CA GLU A 59 -7.02 -11.95 -1.77
C GLU A 59 -6.50 -12.58 -0.47
N ARG A 60 -5.29 -13.15 -0.50
CA ARG A 60 -4.74 -13.96 0.59
C ARG A 60 -4.53 -13.16 1.88
N ASN A 61 -4.08 -11.91 1.77
CA ASN A 61 -3.68 -11.12 2.92
C ASN A 61 -4.81 -10.23 3.49
N LYS A 62 -6.01 -10.23 2.89
CA LYS A 62 -7.13 -9.37 3.35
C LYS A 62 -7.43 -9.56 4.84
N LYS A 63 -7.46 -10.82 5.31
CA LYS A 63 -7.77 -11.13 6.71
C LYS A 63 -6.67 -10.58 7.65
N ILE A 64 -5.41 -10.86 7.36
CA ILE A 64 -4.30 -10.45 8.24
C ILE A 64 -4.16 -8.93 8.27
N LEU A 65 -4.33 -8.24 7.13
CA LEU A 65 -4.31 -6.76 7.09
C LEU A 65 -5.38 -6.14 7.99
N LYS A 66 -6.61 -6.66 7.97
CA LYS A 66 -7.69 -6.17 8.84
C LYS A 66 -7.37 -6.38 10.32
N ILE A 67 -6.73 -7.48 10.67
CA ILE A 67 -6.25 -7.73 12.03
C ILE A 67 -5.16 -6.73 12.38
N MET A 68 -4.14 -6.57 11.55
CA MET A 68 -3.05 -5.60 11.79
C MET A 68 -3.56 -4.16 11.98
N ILE A 69 -4.54 -3.73 11.18
CA ILE A 69 -5.13 -2.39 11.31
C ILE A 69 -5.81 -2.21 12.66
N ARG A 70 -6.55 -3.21 13.14
CA ARG A 70 -7.21 -3.18 14.45
C ARG A 70 -6.18 -3.19 15.58
N GLU A 71 -5.20 -4.08 15.49
CA GLU A 71 -4.13 -4.24 16.48
C GLU A 71 -3.20 -3.03 16.52
N ALA A 72 -3.04 -2.25 15.45
CA ALA A 72 -2.18 -1.07 15.45
C ALA A 72 -2.65 0.01 16.44
N GLU A 73 -3.96 0.07 16.70
CA GLU A 73 -4.63 0.99 17.60
C GLU A 73 -4.15 2.45 17.45
N SER A 74 -4.03 3.19 18.56
CA SER A 74 -3.51 4.57 18.59
C SER A 74 -1.98 4.66 18.63
N GLU A 75 -1.29 3.52 18.76
CA GLU A 75 0.16 3.47 18.97
C GLU A 75 0.95 3.74 17.69
N ILE A 76 0.50 3.17 16.56
CA ILE A 76 1.16 3.29 15.26
C ILE A 76 0.13 3.45 14.14
N LYS A 77 0.33 4.43 13.26
CA LYS A 77 -0.56 4.65 12.11
C LYS A 77 -0.19 3.73 10.95
N LEU A 78 -1.12 2.96 10.42
CA LEU A 78 -0.86 2.15 9.22
C LEU A 78 -1.19 2.90 7.93
N GLN A 79 -0.30 2.81 6.94
CA GLN A 79 -0.61 3.12 5.55
C GLN A 79 -0.69 1.80 4.80
N ILE A 80 -1.82 1.54 4.13
CA ILE A 80 -2.08 0.24 3.50
C ILE A 80 -2.13 0.40 1.99
N GLY A 81 -1.30 -0.36 1.28
CA GLY A 81 -1.25 -0.43 -0.17
C GLY A 81 -1.30 -1.86 -0.68
N GLY A 82 -1.43 -1.99 -1.99
CA GLY A 82 -1.49 -3.29 -2.65
C GLY A 82 -2.92 -3.78 -2.87
N GLY A 83 -3.34 -3.85 -4.13
CA GLY A 83 -4.60 -4.49 -4.50
C GLY A 83 -5.89 -3.68 -4.33
N ILE A 84 -5.82 -2.42 -3.89
CA ILE A 84 -6.97 -1.51 -3.83
C ILE A 84 -7.41 -1.15 -5.26
N ARG A 85 -8.49 -1.78 -5.73
CA ARG A 85 -9.01 -1.65 -7.10
C ARG A 85 -10.32 -0.91 -7.19
N LYS A 86 -11.03 -0.79 -6.07
CA LYS A 86 -12.32 -0.13 -5.98
C LYS A 86 -12.31 0.90 -4.85
N ILE A 87 -13.20 1.88 -4.95
CA ILE A 87 -13.37 2.93 -3.93
C ILE A 87 -13.86 2.30 -2.62
N GLU A 88 -14.70 1.28 -2.72
CA GLU A 88 -15.29 0.56 -1.59
C GLU A 88 -14.21 -0.16 -0.76
N ASP A 89 -13.21 -0.78 -1.42
CA ASP A 89 -12.08 -1.43 -0.74
C ASP A 89 -11.28 -0.40 0.09
N ALA A 90 -11.09 0.79 -0.47
CA ALA A 90 -10.40 1.90 0.16
C ALA A 90 -11.17 2.42 1.39
N ILE A 91 -12.48 2.63 1.24
CA ILE A 91 -13.36 3.08 2.33
C ILE A 91 -13.34 2.05 3.46
N GLU A 92 -13.51 0.76 3.15
CA GLU A 92 -13.51 -0.30 4.17
C GLU A 92 -12.23 -0.29 5.01
N LEU A 93 -11.06 -0.16 4.38
CA LEU A 93 -9.78 -0.12 5.10
C LEU A 93 -9.67 1.10 6.02
N ILE A 94 -10.14 2.27 5.57
CA ILE A 94 -10.17 3.49 6.38
C ILE A 94 -11.14 3.34 7.57
N GLU A 95 -12.33 2.78 7.35
CA GLU A 95 -13.34 2.57 8.40
C GLU A 95 -12.85 1.59 9.48
N ILE A 96 -12.06 0.58 9.09
CA ILE A 96 -11.44 -0.36 10.06
C ILE A 96 -10.36 0.34 10.91
N GLY A 97 -9.75 1.43 10.41
CA GLY A 97 -8.78 2.23 11.15
C GLY A 97 -7.48 2.53 10.41
N ALA A 98 -7.35 2.18 9.12
CA ALA A 98 -6.16 2.54 8.37
C ALA A 98 -6.03 4.07 8.33
N ALA A 99 -4.84 4.57 8.62
CA ALA A 99 -4.61 6.01 8.66
C ALA A 99 -4.54 6.60 7.25
N ARG A 100 -3.97 5.84 6.30
CA ARG A 100 -3.95 6.18 4.87
C ARG A 100 -4.06 4.93 4.01
N ILE A 101 -4.54 5.13 2.79
CA ILE A 101 -4.52 4.14 1.72
C ILE A 101 -3.53 4.55 0.63
N ILE A 102 -2.86 3.57 0.04
CA ILE A 102 -1.87 3.78 -1.02
C ILE A 102 -2.44 3.19 -2.30
N ILE A 103 -2.66 4.07 -3.28
CA ILE A 103 -3.30 3.75 -4.55
C ILE A 103 -2.29 3.94 -5.68
N GLY A 104 -1.95 2.86 -6.36
CA GLY A 104 -1.13 2.90 -7.57
C GLY A 104 -1.97 2.76 -8.83
N THR A 105 -2.22 1.52 -9.25
CA THR A 105 -2.83 1.22 -10.57
C THR A 105 -4.20 1.88 -10.79
N LEU A 106 -5.05 1.97 -9.76
CA LEU A 106 -6.36 2.61 -9.87
C LEU A 106 -6.23 4.13 -10.14
N ALA A 107 -5.24 4.80 -9.54
CA ALA A 107 -5.02 6.22 -9.77
C ALA A 107 -4.66 6.51 -11.24
N ILE A 108 -3.87 5.63 -11.86
CA ILE A 108 -3.50 5.75 -13.27
C ILE A 108 -4.67 5.44 -14.20
N LYS A 109 -5.43 4.37 -13.93
CA LYS A 109 -6.52 3.94 -14.81
C LYS A 109 -7.78 4.79 -14.69
N SER A 110 -8.04 5.35 -13.52
CA SER A 110 -9.28 6.08 -13.24
C SER A 110 -9.01 7.27 -12.31
N PRO A 111 -8.34 8.33 -12.79
CA PRO A 111 -8.02 9.51 -11.97
C PRO A 111 -9.25 10.16 -11.34
N ASN A 112 -10.40 10.15 -12.03
CA ASN A 112 -11.65 10.69 -11.49
C ASN A 112 -12.13 9.95 -10.24
N SER A 113 -11.86 8.64 -10.12
CA SER A 113 -12.18 7.87 -8.92
C SER A 113 -11.40 8.36 -7.70
N ILE A 114 -10.17 8.86 -7.89
CA ILE A 114 -9.36 9.44 -6.81
C ILE A 114 -9.97 10.76 -6.32
N LYS A 115 -10.46 11.60 -7.24
CA LYS A 115 -11.16 12.84 -6.88
C LYS A 115 -12.42 12.55 -6.07
N SER A 116 -13.20 11.54 -6.48
CA SER A 116 -14.39 11.11 -5.73
C SER A 116 -14.03 10.58 -4.35
N LEU A 117 -13.03 9.69 -4.27
CA LEU A 117 -12.58 9.11 -3.01
C LEU A 117 -12.03 10.19 -2.05
N SER A 118 -11.27 11.15 -2.56
CA SER A 118 -10.75 12.30 -1.80
C SER A 118 -11.88 13.11 -1.14
N LYS A 119 -13.01 13.29 -1.82
CA LYS A 119 -14.19 13.95 -1.24
C LYS A 119 -14.85 13.14 -0.12
N ILE A 120 -14.72 11.80 -0.15
CA ILE A 120 -15.36 10.89 0.81
C ILE A 120 -14.50 10.74 2.07
N ILE A 121 -13.21 10.44 1.92
CA ILE A 121 -12.33 10.08 3.06
C ILE A 121 -11.31 11.17 3.42
N GLY A 122 -11.26 12.27 2.67
CA GLY A 122 -10.28 13.33 2.83
C GLY A 122 -8.99 13.08 2.03
N PRO A 123 -8.41 14.10 1.38
CA PRO A 123 -7.18 13.97 0.61
C PRO A 123 -5.98 13.53 1.46
N GLU A 124 -5.94 13.90 2.75
CA GLU A 124 -4.85 13.56 3.68
C GLU A 124 -4.74 12.07 4.00
N ARG A 125 -5.78 11.30 3.67
CA ARG A 125 -5.86 9.85 3.83
C ARG A 125 -5.45 9.08 2.57
N ILE A 126 -5.12 9.77 1.48
CA ILE A 126 -4.78 9.14 0.19
C ILE A 126 -3.31 9.38 -0.13
N ILE A 127 -2.62 8.31 -0.52
CA ILE A 127 -1.28 8.35 -1.11
C ILE A 127 -1.37 7.79 -2.52
N ILE A 128 -0.85 8.53 -3.50
CA ILE A 128 -0.73 8.04 -4.87
C ILE A 128 0.67 7.46 -5.05
N ALA A 129 0.76 6.15 -5.32
CA ALA A 129 2.03 5.49 -5.60
C ALA A 129 2.32 5.55 -7.12
N LEU A 130 3.40 6.24 -7.48
CA LEU A 130 3.88 6.38 -8.85
C LEU A 130 5.18 5.60 -9.03
N ASP A 131 5.08 4.28 -9.06
CA ASP A 131 6.21 3.41 -9.40
C ASP A 131 6.58 3.63 -10.86
N TYR A 132 7.87 3.77 -11.19
CA TYR A 132 8.30 3.96 -12.57
C TYR A 132 9.61 3.24 -12.89
N LYS A 133 9.78 2.90 -14.17
CA LYS A 133 11.00 2.32 -14.72
C LYS A 133 11.29 2.98 -16.06
N LYS A 134 12.54 3.41 -16.28
CA LYS A 134 12.95 4.09 -17.51
C LYS A 134 12.04 5.28 -17.89
N GLY A 135 11.68 6.10 -16.89
CA GLY A 135 10.84 7.30 -17.08
C GLY A 135 9.36 7.04 -17.35
N LYS A 136 8.88 5.79 -17.28
CA LYS A 136 7.48 5.42 -17.52
C LYS A 136 6.86 4.73 -16.32
N ILE A 137 5.62 5.10 -15.99
CA ILE A 137 4.90 4.52 -14.85
C ILE A 137 4.70 3.00 -15.04
N ALA A 138 4.90 2.26 -13.96
CA ALA A 138 4.66 0.84 -13.83
C ALA A 138 3.38 0.58 -13.02
N THR A 139 2.63 -0.46 -13.37
CA THR A 139 1.36 -0.84 -12.73
C THR A 139 1.27 -2.35 -12.54
N HIS A 140 0.24 -2.83 -11.83
CA HIS A 140 0.00 -4.25 -11.52
C HIS A 140 1.20 -4.92 -10.85
N GLY A 141 1.75 -4.29 -9.81
CA GLY A 141 2.93 -4.81 -9.11
C GLY A 141 4.14 -4.93 -10.03
N TRP A 142 4.48 -3.85 -10.74
CA TRP A 142 5.64 -3.74 -11.65
C TRP A 142 5.59 -4.62 -12.91
N THR A 143 4.49 -5.35 -13.16
CA THR A 143 4.37 -6.27 -14.30
C THR A 143 3.93 -5.62 -15.61
N LYS A 144 3.33 -4.42 -15.57
CA LYS A 144 2.89 -3.67 -16.77
C LYS A 144 3.47 -2.26 -16.79
N GLN A 145 3.91 -1.81 -17.96
CA GLN A 145 4.42 -0.45 -18.16
C GLN A 145 3.41 0.37 -18.97
N THR A 146 3.20 1.63 -18.58
CA THR A 146 2.38 2.60 -19.34
C THR A 146 3.28 3.49 -20.20
N ASN A 147 2.69 4.43 -20.96
CA ASN A 147 3.45 5.49 -21.64
C ASN A 147 3.44 6.82 -20.87
N GLU A 148 2.84 6.86 -19.69
CA GLU A 148 2.77 8.08 -18.87
C GLU A 148 4.09 8.35 -18.17
N ASN A 149 4.52 9.61 -18.19
CA ASN A 149 5.63 10.11 -17.40
C ASN A 149 5.16 10.36 -15.94
N PRO A 150 5.88 9.89 -14.91
CA PRO A 150 5.46 10.04 -13.52
C PRO A 150 5.33 11.50 -13.07
N PHE A 151 6.18 12.39 -13.57
CA PHE A 151 6.19 13.80 -13.17
C PHE A 151 5.02 14.56 -13.81
N GLU A 152 4.82 14.40 -15.12
CA GLU A 152 3.67 14.99 -15.81
C GLU A 152 2.33 14.45 -15.26
N PHE A 153 2.30 13.16 -14.91
CA PHE A 153 1.10 12.57 -14.31
C PHE A 153 0.81 13.15 -12.93
N SER A 154 1.85 13.43 -12.13
CA SER A 154 1.68 14.00 -10.79
C SER A 154 1.03 15.39 -10.82
N GLU A 155 1.33 16.20 -11.84
CA GLU A 155 0.70 17.52 -12.04
C GLU A 155 -0.76 17.43 -12.49
N LYS A 156 -1.16 16.35 -13.17
CA LYS A 156 -2.54 16.13 -13.62
C LYS A 156 -3.49 15.70 -12.49
N ILE A 157 -2.95 15.05 -11.46
CA ILE A 157 -3.75 14.40 -10.41
C ILE A 157 -3.77 15.17 -9.09
N GLY A 158 -2.80 16.06 -8.85
CA GLY A 158 -2.84 17.08 -7.79
C GLY A 158 -3.80 18.22 -8.10
#